data_AF-A0A7L5ZBV0-F1
#
_entry.id   AF-A0A7L5ZBV0-F1
#
_cell.length_a   1.000
_cell.length_b   1.000
_cell.length_c   1.000
_cell.angle_alpha   90.00
_cell.angle_beta   90.00
_cell.angle_gamma   90.00
#
_symmetry.space_group_name_H-M   'P 1'
#
loop_
_entity.id
_entity.type
_entity.pdbx_description
1 polymer ?
#
loop_
_entity_poly.entity_id
_entity_poly.type
_entity_poly.pdbx_seq_one_letter_code
_entity_poly.pdbx_strand_id
1 'polypeptide(L)'
;MGRILWTVTAGALLASFLGYGFVAFSVTAWRRRELALQMAMGARRQEIWQQTLFEHLIAGTAASVLGLVIGLGAALLTSSVWDWPLVLEWGVGGGAMLFGTLAGALLGAAAGPNRPPLHLRSPQRRTETFGPGQASGNRSAISARRAS
;
A
#
# COMPACT_ATOMS: atom_id res chain seq x y z
N MET A 1 -14.19 -23.19 -30.50
CA MET A 1 -14.83 -22.82 -29.21
C MET A 1 -13.86 -22.56 -28.06
N GLY A 2 -12.82 -23.38 -27.81
CA GLY A 2 -11.95 -23.23 -26.62
C GLY A 2 -11.13 -21.92 -26.51
N ARG A 3 -10.91 -21.21 -27.63
CA ARG A 3 -10.14 -19.96 -27.65
C ARG A 3 -10.82 -18.81 -26.88
N ILE A 4 -12.15 -18.81 -26.83
CA ILE A 4 -12.95 -17.73 -26.21
C ILE A 4 -12.94 -17.86 -24.68
N LEU A 5 -12.99 -19.10 -24.17
CA LEU A 5 -12.87 -19.38 -22.74
C LEU A 5 -11.52 -18.90 -22.20
N TRP A 6 -10.42 -19.19 -22.91
CA TRP A 6 -9.10 -18.73 -22.50
C TRP A 6 -8.99 -17.21 -22.42
N THR A 7 -9.55 -16.48 -23.39
CA THR A 7 -9.49 -15.01 -23.38
C THR A 7 -10.33 -14.40 -22.26
N VAL A 8 -11.52 -14.95 -21.99
CA VAL A 8 -12.40 -14.45 -20.93
C VAL A 8 -11.81 -14.74 -19.55
N THR A 9 -11.32 -15.95 -19.33
CA THR A 9 -10.67 -16.33 -18.08
C THR A 9 -9.41 -15.49 -17.85
N ALA A 10 -8.55 -15.32 -18.87
CA ALA A 10 -7.35 -14.50 -18.75
C ALA A 10 -7.69 -13.03 -18.44
N GLY A 11 -8.72 -12.47 -19.10
CA GLY A 11 -9.19 -11.11 -18.83
C GLY A 11 -9.72 -10.94 -17.41
N ALA A 12 -10.55 -11.87 -16.93
CA ALA A 12 -11.10 -11.84 -15.58
C ALA A 12 -10.02 -11.97 -14.50
N LEU A 13 -9.00 -12.81 -14.74
CA LEU A 13 -7.87 -13.01 -13.83
C LEU A 13 -7.02 -11.74 -13.72
N LEU A 14 -6.70 -11.12 -14.86
CA LEU A 14 -5.96 -9.87 -14.89
C LEU A 14 -6.73 -8.71 -14.24
N ALA A 15 -8.03 -8.59 -14.54
CA ALA A 15 -8.87 -7.55 -13.94
C ALA A 15 -8.96 -7.70 -12.41
N SER A 16 -9.11 -8.94 -11.92
CA SER A 16 -9.14 -9.23 -10.48
C SER A 16 -7.80 -8.92 -9.80
N PHE A 17 -6.68 -9.29 -10.45
CA PHE A 17 -5.34 -9.02 -9.93
C PHE A 17 -5.06 -7.51 -9.85
N LEU A 18 -5.41 -6.76 -10.90
CA LEU A 18 -5.27 -5.31 -10.91
C LEU A 18 -6.18 -4.64 -9.88
N GLY A 19 -7.43 -5.09 -9.74
CA GLY A 19 -8.38 -4.57 -8.77
C GLY A 19 -7.91 -4.77 -7.33
N TYR A 20 -7.47 -5.97 -6.98
CA TYR A 20 -6.93 -6.27 -5.65
C TYR A 20 -5.67 -5.44 -5.36
N GLY A 21 -4.74 -5.38 -6.32
CA GLY A 21 -3.51 -4.57 -6.20
C GLY A 21 -3.80 -3.08 -6.01
N PHE A 22 -4.80 -2.54 -6.71
CA PHE A 22 -5.19 -1.13 -6.62
C PHE A 22 -5.79 -0.77 -5.26
N VAL A 23 -6.67 -1.62 -4.73
CA VAL A 23 -7.28 -1.41 -3.39
C VAL A 23 -6.21 -1.48 -2.30
N ALA A 24 -5.34 -2.50 -2.31
CA ALA A 24 -4.25 -2.64 -1.36
C ALA A 24 -3.26 -1.47 -1.40
N PHE A 25 -2.91 -1.00 -2.61
CA PHE A 25 -2.04 0.16 -2.79
C PHE A 25 -2.69 1.45 -2.28
N SER A 26 -3.99 1.63 -2.53
CA SER A 26 -4.71 2.82 -2.09
C SER A 26 -4.81 2.88 -0.57
N VAL A 27 -5.22 1.79 0.10
CA VAL A 27 -5.34 1.73 1.57
C VAL A 27 -4.00 2.03 2.26
N THR A 28 -2.90 1.46 1.76
CA THR A 28 -1.56 1.75 2.29
C THR A 28 -1.13 3.19 2.01
N ALA A 29 -1.63 3.84 0.95
CA ALA A 29 -1.33 5.24 0.65
C ALA A 29 -1.93 6.22 1.64
N TRP A 30 -3.19 6.00 2.06
CA TRP A 30 -3.88 6.88 3.00
C TRP A 30 -3.33 6.75 4.44
N ARG A 31 -2.94 5.55 4.86
CA ARG A 31 -2.42 5.27 6.23
C ARG A 31 -0.95 5.67 6.45
N ARG A 32 -0.23 6.03 5.39
CA ARG A 32 1.16 6.54 5.47
C ARG A 32 1.27 7.82 6.32
N ARG A 33 0.21 8.65 6.35
CA ARG A 33 0.20 9.91 7.12
C ARG A 33 0.19 9.67 8.64
N GLU A 34 -0.47 8.60 9.08
CA GLU A 34 -0.50 8.14 10.48
C GLU A 34 0.83 7.52 10.91
N LEU A 35 1.42 6.66 10.08
CA LEU A 35 2.74 6.06 10.35
C LEU A 35 3.87 7.10 10.35
N ALA A 36 3.79 8.12 9.50
CA ALA A 36 4.74 9.24 9.51
C ALA A 36 4.62 10.09 10.79
N LEU A 37 3.40 10.29 11.31
CA LEU A 37 3.17 10.94 12.61
C LEU A 37 3.71 10.10 13.78
N GLN A 38 3.54 8.78 13.76
CA GLN A 38 4.12 7.88 14.78
C GLN A 38 5.66 7.84 14.75
N MET A 39 6.28 7.89 13.57
CA MET A 39 7.74 8.02 13.44
C MET A 39 8.24 9.37 13.96
N ALA A 40 7.46 10.44 13.79
CA ALA A 40 7.79 11.76 14.37
C ALA A 40 7.69 11.78 15.91
N MET A 41 6.89 10.88 16.50
CA MET A 41 6.75 10.70 17.96
C MET A 41 7.79 9.74 18.55
N GLY A 42 8.71 9.19 17.76
CA GLY A 42 9.83 8.37 18.24
C GLY A 42 9.62 6.86 18.26
N ALA A 43 8.57 6.34 17.60
CA ALA A 43 8.33 4.89 17.52
C ALA A 43 9.50 4.13 16.84
N ARG A 44 9.91 2.99 17.41
CA ARG A 44 10.99 2.18 16.85
C ARG A 44 10.51 1.57 15.53
N ARG A 45 11.33 1.66 14.48
CA ARG A 45 11.03 1.08 13.14
C ARG A 45 10.49 -0.35 13.24
N GLN A 46 11.05 -1.17 14.14
CA GLN A 46 10.66 -2.58 14.35
C GLN A 46 9.19 -2.77 14.78
N GLU A 47 8.64 -1.85 15.58
CA GLU A 47 7.25 -1.92 16.05
C GLU A 47 6.28 -1.70 14.87
N ILE A 48 6.63 -0.78 13.96
CA ILE A 48 5.85 -0.47 12.74
C ILE A 48 5.86 -1.64 11.74
N TRP A 49 7.00 -2.33 11.60
CA TRP A 49 7.10 -3.54 10.76
C TRP A 49 6.16 -4.63 11.27
N GLN A 50 6.16 -4.88 12.58
CA GLN A 50 5.33 -5.91 13.19
C GLN A 50 3.83 -5.62 13.04
N GLN A 51 3.41 -4.37 13.27
CA GLN A 51 2.01 -3.97 13.10
C GLN A 51 1.53 -4.09 11.64
N THR A 52 2.36 -3.68 10.68
CA THR A 52 2.03 -3.76 9.26
C THR A 52 1.91 -5.22 8.80
N LEU A 53 2.81 -6.07 9.27
CA LEU A 53 2.77 -7.50 8.99
C LEU A 53 1.50 -8.13 9.56
N PHE A 54 1.15 -7.80 10.82
CA PHE A 54 -0.06 -8.30 11.46
C PHE A 54 -1.35 -7.87 10.74
N GLU A 55 -1.41 -6.61 10.30
CA GLU A 55 -2.54 -6.10 9.52
C GLU A 55 -2.74 -6.91 8.23
N HIS A 56 -1.66 -7.20 7.49
CA HIS A 56 -1.75 -7.97 6.24
C HIS A 56 -2.00 -9.46 6.47
N LEU A 57 -1.51 -10.03 7.58
CA LEU A 57 -1.85 -11.40 8.00
C LEU A 57 -3.34 -11.52 8.30
N ILE A 58 -3.92 -10.59 9.07
CA ILE A 58 -5.35 -10.56 9.37
C ILE A 58 -6.15 -10.33 8.09
N ALA A 59 -5.73 -9.40 7.23
CA ALA A 59 -6.41 -9.16 5.96
C ALA A 59 -6.37 -10.37 5.02
N GLY A 60 -5.22 -11.04 4.90
CA GLY A 60 -5.05 -12.23 4.04
C GLY A 60 -5.85 -13.43 4.52
N THR A 61 -5.86 -13.68 5.84
CA THR A 61 -6.70 -14.72 6.45
C THR A 61 -8.18 -14.42 6.25
N ALA A 62 -8.63 -13.19 6.52
CA ALA A 62 -10.02 -12.77 6.31
C ALA A 62 -10.46 -12.90 4.84
N ALA A 63 -9.61 -12.48 3.90
CA ALA A 63 -9.86 -12.62 2.47
C ALA A 63 -9.98 -14.10 2.06
N SER A 64 -9.13 -14.97 2.62
CA SER A 64 -9.19 -16.41 2.34
C SER A 64 -10.46 -17.05 2.88
N VAL A 65 -10.90 -16.68 4.09
CA VAL A 65 -12.15 -17.18 4.69
C VAL A 65 -13.33 -16.77 3.82
N LEU A 66 -13.39 -15.50 3.44
CA LEU A 66 -14.45 -14.99 2.57
C LEU A 66 -14.45 -15.67 1.21
N GLY A 67 -13.29 -15.84 0.58
CA GLY A 67 -13.16 -16.53 -0.70
C GLY A 67 -13.62 -17.99 -0.63
N LEU A 68 -13.30 -18.69 0.47
CA LEU A 68 -13.70 -20.08 0.68
C LEU A 68 -15.21 -20.20 0.91
N VAL A 69 -15.80 -19.30 1.70
CA VAL A 69 -17.26 -19.24 1.91
C VAL A 69 -18.00 -18.93 0.60
N ILE A 70 -17.53 -17.94 -0.16
CA ILE A 70 -18.14 -17.58 -1.46
C ILE A 70 -17.97 -18.72 -2.46
N GLY A 71 -16.80 -19.35 -2.51
CA GLY A 71 -16.52 -20.48 -3.40
C GLY A 71 -17.41 -21.68 -3.10
N LEU A 72 -17.57 -22.05 -1.81
CA LEU A 72 -18.50 -23.08 -1.38
C LEU A 72 -19.95 -22.71 -1.73
N GLY A 73 -20.37 -21.48 -1.46
CA GLY A 73 -21.72 -21.01 -1.80
C GLY A 73 -22.01 -21.09 -3.29
N ALA A 74 -21.07 -20.66 -4.13
CA ALA A 74 -21.17 -20.76 -5.58
C ALA A 74 -21.22 -22.22 -6.04
N ALA A 75 -20.39 -23.09 -5.46
CA ALA A 75 -20.34 -24.49 -5.80
C ALA A 75 -21.63 -25.24 -5.44
N LEU A 76 -22.23 -24.93 -4.29
CA LEU A 76 -23.55 -25.43 -3.89
C LEU A 76 -24.65 -24.93 -4.83
N LEU A 77 -24.64 -23.64 -5.20
CA LEU A 77 -25.58 -23.09 -6.18
C LEU A 77 -25.48 -23.82 -7.52
N THR A 78 -24.26 -23.98 -8.05
CA THR A 78 -24.06 -24.66 -9.34
C THR A 78 -24.46 -26.12 -9.29
N SER A 79 -24.17 -26.84 -8.19
CA SER A 79 -24.60 -28.22 -8.01
C SER A 79 -26.13 -28.33 -8.00
N SER A 80 -26.84 -27.40 -7.35
CA SER A 80 -28.31 -27.38 -7.33
C SER A 80 -28.97 -27.06 -8.68
N VAL A 81 -28.29 -26.32 -9.55
CA VAL A 81 -28.85 -25.86 -10.82
C VAL A 81 -28.50 -26.83 -11.96
N TRP A 82 -27.30 -27.44 -11.95
CA TRP A 82 -26.76 -28.24 -13.06
C TRP A 82 -26.42 -29.70 -12.72
N ASP A 83 -26.77 -30.20 -11.53
CA ASP A 83 -26.55 -31.60 -11.10
C ASP A 83 -25.08 -32.07 -11.21
N TRP A 84 -24.13 -31.13 -11.11
CA TRP A 84 -22.71 -31.45 -11.16
C TRP A 84 -22.28 -32.12 -9.85
N PRO A 85 -21.61 -33.30 -9.89
CA PRO A 85 -21.09 -33.95 -8.68
C PRO A 85 -20.04 -33.06 -8.00
N LEU A 86 -20.39 -32.61 -6.79
CA LEU A 86 -19.54 -31.73 -5.99
C LEU A 86 -18.62 -32.57 -5.10
N VAL A 87 -17.35 -32.68 -5.48
CA VAL A 87 -16.32 -33.35 -4.67
C VAL A 87 -15.65 -32.30 -3.78
N LEU A 88 -16.06 -32.24 -2.51
CA LEU A 88 -15.40 -31.42 -1.51
C LEU A 88 -14.17 -32.15 -0.97
N GLU A 89 -13.00 -31.75 -1.45
CA GLU A 89 -11.75 -32.24 -0.91
C GLU A 89 -11.21 -31.24 0.13
N TRP A 90 -11.04 -31.69 1.37
CA TRP A 90 -10.51 -30.87 2.46
C TRP A 90 -9.12 -30.29 2.14
N GLY A 91 -8.35 -30.96 1.28
CA GLY A 91 -7.06 -30.46 0.77
C GLY A 91 -7.18 -29.17 -0.03
N VAL A 92 -8.26 -29.01 -0.81
CA VAL A 92 -8.50 -27.79 -1.61
C VAL A 92 -8.89 -26.62 -0.71
N GLY A 93 -9.75 -26.87 0.29
CA GLY A 93 -10.10 -25.87 1.30
C GLY A 93 -8.90 -25.42 2.14
N GLY A 94 -8.10 -26.38 2.62
CA GLY A 94 -6.85 -26.10 3.33
C GLY A 94 -5.83 -25.37 2.46
N GLY A 95 -5.71 -25.75 1.19
CA GLY A 95 -4.84 -25.10 0.22
C GLY A 95 -5.23 -23.63 -0.04
N ALA A 96 -6.52 -23.34 -0.19
CA ALA A 96 -7.02 -21.97 -0.34
C ALA A 96 -6.73 -21.12 0.91
N MET A 97 -7.00 -21.66 2.10
CA MET A 97 -6.66 -21.04 3.40
C MET A 97 -5.18 -20.67 3.49
N LEU A 98 -4.30 -21.64 3.20
CA LEU A 98 -2.86 -21.46 3.21
C LEU A 98 -2.44 -20.41 2.17
N PHE A 99 -2.96 -20.48 0.95
CA PHE A 99 -2.63 -19.56 -0.11
C PHE A 99 -2.95 -18.10 0.26
N GLY A 100 -4.16 -17.81 0.74
CA GLY A 100 -4.54 -16.44 1.12
C GLY A 100 -3.75 -15.91 2.32
N THR A 101 -3.44 -16.78 3.30
CA THR A 101 -2.60 -16.42 4.45
C THR A 101 -1.15 -16.14 4.03
N LEU A 102 -0.58 -16.97 3.16
CA LEU A 102 0.76 -16.78 2.60
C LEU A 102 0.81 -15.53 1.72
N ALA A 103 -0.20 -15.28 0.89
CA ALA A 103 -0.30 -14.07 0.08
C ALA A 103 -0.35 -12.81 0.95
N GLY A 104 -1.15 -12.81 2.02
CA GLY A 104 -1.17 -11.73 3.01
C GLY A 104 0.18 -11.53 3.68
N ALA A 105 0.84 -12.60 4.12
CA ALA A 105 2.17 -12.55 4.71
C ALA A 105 3.23 -11.97 3.74
N LEU A 106 3.23 -12.44 2.50
CA LEU A 106 4.15 -11.98 1.45
C LEU A 106 3.93 -10.51 1.11
N LEU A 107 2.68 -10.08 0.98
CA LEU A 107 2.33 -8.68 0.73
C LEU A 107 2.70 -7.78 1.92
N GLY A 108 2.46 -8.25 3.15
CA GLY A 108 2.88 -7.55 4.37
C GLY A 108 4.39 -7.39 4.47
N ALA A 109 5.15 -8.44 4.11
CA ALA A 109 6.60 -8.40 4.05
C ALA A 109 7.11 -7.43 2.97
N ALA A 110 6.49 -7.43 1.79
CA ALA A 110 6.84 -6.52 0.69
C ALA A 110 6.45 -5.05 0.96
N ALA A 111 5.42 -4.83 1.79
CA ALA A 111 4.92 -3.50 2.13
C ALA A 111 5.78 -2.78 3.18
N GLY A 112 6.68 -3.47 3.87
CA GLY A 112 7.34 -2.88 5.01
C GLY A 112 8.39 -1.79 4.64
N PRO A 113 8.72 -0.90 5.60
CA PRO A 113 9.28 0.44 5.40
C PRO A 113 10.74 0.55 4.91
N ASN A 114 11.05 -0.09 3.78
CA ASN A 114 12.26 0.20 3.00
C ASN A 114 12.16 1.49 2.17
N ARG A 115 11.07 2.27 2.34
CA ARG A 115 10.97 3.61 1.76
C ARG A 115 11.40 4.62 2.82
N PRO A 116 12.58 5.25 2.70
CA PRO A 116 12.94 6.33 3.59
C PRO A 116 11.84 7.38 3.54
N PRO A 117 11.42 7.92 4.69
CA PRO A 117 10.29 8.83 4.72
C PRO A 117 10.61 10.09 3.92
N LEU A 118 9.67 10.46 3.05
CA LEU A 118 9.81 11.53 2.05
C LEU A 118 9.99 12.94 2.64
N HIS A 119 10.03 13.08 3.97
CA HIS A 119 10.27 14.35 4.66
C HIS A 119 11.75 14.65 4.95
N LEU A 120 12.70 13.81 4.50
CA LEU A 120 14.14 14.17 4.39
C LEU A 120 14.56 14.59 2.98
N ARG A 121 13.60 14.82 2.07
CA ARG A 121 13.84 15.61 0.85
C ARG A 121 13.41 17.04 1.12
N SER A 122 14.20 17.74 1.93
CA SER A 122 14.16 19.20 1.96
C SER A 122 15.13 19.75 0.91
N PRO A 123 14.65 20.17 -0.27
CA PRO A 123 15.31 21.24 -1.01
C PRO A 123 14.43 22.50 -0.99
N GLN A 124 14.02 22.94 0.20
CA GLN A 124 13.39 24.26 0.41
C GLN A 124 13.92 24.88 1.71
N ARG A 125 15.25 24.87 1.86
CA ARG A 125 15.96 25.99 2.50
C ARG A 125 16.44 26.91 1.39
N ARG A 126 15.52 27.31 0.49
CA ARG A 126 15.77 28.36 -0.50
C ARG A 126 15.30 29.67 0.13
N THR A 127 16.26 30.30 0.80
CA THR A 127 16.38 31.74 0.95
C THR A 127 15.19 32.48 1.54
N GLU A 128 14.95 32.31 2.84
CA GLU A 128 14.73 33.50 3.67
C GLU A 128 16.09 34.19 3.88
N THR A 129 16.62 34.79 2.84
CA THR A 129 17.43 36.00 2.98
C THR A 129 16.45 37.16 3.10
N PHE A 130 15.70 37.19 4.19
CA PHE A 130 15.04 38.39 4.69
C PHE A 130 15.65 38.72 6.05
N GLY A 131 16.98 38.89 6.06
CA GLY A 131 17.69 39.50 7.17
C GLY A 131 17.61 41.02 7.03
N PRO A 132 17.18 41.78 8.06
CA PRO A 132 17.34 43.23 8.11
C PRO A 132 18.83 43.56 8.31
N GLY A 133 19.63 43.40 7.25
CA GLY A 133 21.08 43.60 7.27
C GLY A 133 21.64 44.28 6.02
N GLN A 134 20.85 44.45 4.95
CA GLN A 134 21.32 45.09 3.71
C GLN A 134 21.00 46.59 3.61
N ALA A 135 20.47 47.22 4.67
CA ALA A 135 20.19 48.67 4.68
C ALA A 135 21.37 49.54 5.18
N SER A 136 22.49 48.94 5.59
CA SER A 136 23.64 49.68 6.17
C SER A 136 24.83 49.85 5.22
N GLY A 137 24.86 49.15 4.08
CA GLY A 137 26.02 49.14 3.18
C GLY A 137 26.09 50.29 2.17
N ASN A 138 25.02 51.09 2.01
CA ASN A 138 24.93 52.10 0.94
C ASN A 138 24.84 53.56 1.45
N ARG A 139 25.22 53.81 2.71
CA ARG A 139 25.31 55.19 3.25
C ARG A 139 26.70 55.80 3.06
N SER A 140 27.73 54.99 2.84
CA SER A 140 29.12 55.44 2.59
C SER A 140 29.37 55.85 1.14
N ALA A 141 28.58 55.36 0.17
CA ALA A 141 28.71 55.76 -1.22
C ALA A 141 28.09 57.15 -1.51
N ILE A 142 27.12 57.58 -0.69
CA ILE A 142 26.41 58.87 -0.87
C ILE A 142 27.16 60.02 -0.18
N SER A 143 27.91 59.76 0.90
CA SER A 143 28.71 60.80 1.57
C SER A 143 29.97 61.20 0.81
N ALA A 144 30.53 60.31 -0.02
CA ALA A 144 31.73 60.60 -0.82
C ALA A 144 31.45 61.48 -2.06
N ARG A 145 30.19 61.60 -2.48
CA ARG A 145 29.80 62.36 -3.69
C ARG A 145 29.31 63.79 -3.41
N ARG A 146 29.32 64.21 -2.14
CA ARG A 146 28.85 65.54 -1.69
C ARG A 146 29.97 66.45 -1.20
N ALA A 147 31.22 66.04 -1.33
CA ALA A 147 32.41 66.78 -0.89
C ALA A 147 33.38 67.12 -2.05
N SER A 148 32.89 67.13 -3.30
CA SER A 148 33.62 67.61 -4.48
C SER A 148 32.80 68.65 -5.21
#